data_AF-A0A7Y5WGC8-F1
#
_entry.id   AF-A0A7Y5WGC8-F1
#
_cell.length_a   1.000
_cell.length_b   1.000
_cell.length_c   1.000
_cell.angle_alpha   90.00
_cell.angle_beta   90.00
_cell.angle_gamma   90.00
#
_symmetry.space_group_name_H-M   'P 1'
#
loop_
_entity.id
_entity.type
_entity.pdbx_description
1 polymer ?
#
loop_
_entity_poly.entity_id
_entity_poly.type
_entity_poly.pdbx_seq_one_letter_code
_entity_poly.pdbx_strand_id
1 'polypeptide(L)'
;MLCHPVPVLSETGVRDRADRCPGLTRPWPAEDGALVRVRLVGGVLPTAALAAMSGVARRYGDGDLHLTSRANLQLRALPLHDGGVPGAVVDAVA
;
A
#
# COMPACT_ATOMS: atom_id res chain seq x y z
N MET A 1 -5.96 25.75 -21.07
CA MET A 1 -5.45 24.88 -20.00
C MET A 1 -6.53 24.80 -18.93
N LEU A 2 -7.55 23.96 -19.14
CA LEU A 2 -8.65 23.77 -18.19
C LEU A 2 -8.67 22.28 -17.84
N CYS A 3 -8.21 21.96 -16.63
CA CYS A 3 -8.29 20.63 -16.05
C CYS A 3 -9.75 20.40 -15.66
N HIS A 4 -10.44 19.50 -16.36
CA HIS A 4 -11.80 19.07 -15.98
C HIS A 4 -11.70 17.98 -14.91
N PRO A 5 -12.54 18.02 -13.86
CA PRO A 5 -12.63 16.93 -12.91
C PRO A 5 -13.34 15.72 -13.55
N VAL A 6 -12.65 14.57 -13.60
CA VAL A 6 -13.25 13.29 -13.98
C VAL A 6 -13.88 12.68 -12.72
N PRO A 7 -15.19 12.34 -12.71
CA PRO A 7 -15.81 11.71 -11.56
C PRO A 7 -15.34 10.24 -11.47
N VAL A 8 -14.63 9.90 -10.39
CA VAL A 8 -14.26 8.51 -10.07
C VAL A 8 -15.33 7.90 -9.16
N LEU A 9 -16.34 7.27 -9.77
CA LEU A 9 -17.21 6.35 -9.04
C LEU A 9 -16.45 5.03 -8.89
N SER A 10 -15.92 4.76 -7.70
CA SER A 10 -15.31 3.46 -7.37
C SER A 10 -16.31 2.66 -6.55
N GLU A 11 -17.08 1.80 -7.22
CA GLU A 11 -17.88 0.79 -6.54
C GLU A 11 -16.93 -0.26 -5.95
N THR A 12 -16.89 -0.30 -4.62
CA THR A 12 -16.19 -1.31 -3.83
C THR A 12 -16.89 -2.66 -3.99
N GLY A 13 -16.67 -3.31 -5.14
CA GLY A 13 -16.99 -4.71 -5.32
C GLY A 13 -16.13 -5.56 -4.39
N VAL A 14 -16.73 -6.10 -3.34
CA VAL A 14 -16.09 -7.06 -2.42
C VAL A 14 -15.57 -8.23 -3.25
N ARG A 15 -14.24 -8.35 -3.36
CA ARG A 15 -13.58 -9.45 -4.06
C ARG A 15 -13.36 -10.60 -3.07
N ASP A 16 -14.15 -11.65 -3.21
CA ASP A 16 -14.16 -12.90 -2.44
C ASP A 16 -12.93 -13.81 -2.67
N ARG A 17 -11.99 -13.41 -3.54
CA ARG A 17 -10.78 -14.20 -3.80
C ARG A 17 -9.69 -13.77 -2.81
N ALA A 18 -9.30 -14.69 -1.91
CA ALA A 18 -8.18 -14.49 -1.00
C ALA A 18 -6.97 -13.94 -1.75
N ASP A 19 -6.63 -12.66 -1.49
CA ASP A 19 -5.55 -12.00 -2.20
C ASP A 19 -4.25 -12.71 -1.84
N ARG A 20 -3.61 -13.33 -2.84
CA ARG A 20 -2.32 -14.00 -2.69
C ARG A 20 -1.16 -13.02 -2.81
N CYS A 21 -1.45 -11.73 -3.01
CA CYS A 21 -0.42 -10.70 -2.97
C CYS A 21 0.04 -10.51 -1.53
N PRO A 22 1.32 -10.16 -1.34
CA PRO A 22 1.81 -9.78 -0.03
C PRO A 22 1.20 -8.43 0.35
N GLY A 23 -0.02 -8.43 0.89
CA GLY A 23 -0.73 -7.24 1.37
C GLY A 23 -0.48 -7.02 2.86
N LEU A 24 -1.10 -5.99 3.43
CA LEU A 24 -1.01 -5.68 4.86
C LEU A 24 -1.39 -6.88 5.75
N THR A 25 -2.31 -7.74 5.32
CA THR A 25 -2.76 -8.91 6.09
C THR A 25 -1.85 -10.13 5.93
N ARG A 26 -0.97 -10.14 4.93
CA ARG A 26 0.00 -11.22 4.66
C ARG A 26 1.29 -10.64 4.09
N PRO A 27 2.08 -9.90 4.90
CA PRO A 27 3.36 -9.36 4.45
C PRO A 27 4.31 -10.49 4.05
N TRP A 28 5.19 -10.20 3.09
CA TRP A 28 6.28 -11.11 2.74
C TRP A 28 7.49 -10.86 3.64
N PRO A 29 8.04 -11.84 4.37
CA PRO A 29 9.26 -11.67 5.13
C PRO A 29 10.46 -11.57 4.19
N ALA A 30 11.17 -10.45 4.24
CA ALA A 30 12.45 -10.22 3.57
C ALA A 30 13.57 -10.04 4.61
N GLU A 31 14.83 -10.01 4.15
CA GLU A 31 16.00 -9.88 5.04
C GLU A 31 16.01 -8.55 5.82
N ASP A 32 15.42 -7.51 5.24
CA ASP A 32 15.30 -6.15 5.78
C ASP A 32 14.03 -5.93 6.61
N GLY A 33 13.08 -6.87 6.58
CA GLY A 33 11.77 -6.76 7.24
C GLY A 33 10.62 -7.16 6.34
N ALA A 34 9.40 -6.79 6.72
CA ALA A 34 8.20 -7.07 5.93
C ALA A 34 8.15 -6.25 4.64
N LEU A 35 7.81 -6.92 3.55
CA LEU A 35 7.46 -6.31 2.27
C LEU A 35 5.95 -6.38 2.06
N VAL A 36 5.36 -5.22 1.76
CA VAL A 36 3.92 -5.06 1.50
C VAL A 36 3.74 -4.42 0.13
N ARG A 37 2.86 -4.99 -0.69
CA ARG A 37 2.50 -4.49 -2.02
C ARG A 37 1.06 -3.98 -2.03
N VAL A 38 0.91 -2.69 -2.31
CA VAL A 38 -0.38 -2.03 -2.46
C VAL A 38 -0.77 -2.04 -3.94
N ARG A 39 -1.95 -2.62 -4.24
CA ARG A 39 -2.48 -2.66 -5.60
C ARG A 39 -3.31 -1.41 -5.87
N LEU A 40 -2.92 -0.66 -6.89
CA LEU A 40 -3.67 0.50 -7.37
C LEU A 40 -4.60 0.05 -8.50
N VAL A 41 -5.91 -0.03 -8.22
CA VAL A 41 -6.90 -0.35 -9.25
C VAL A 41 -6.98 0.83 -10.22
N GLY A 42 -6.69 0.59 -11.50
CA GLY A 42 -6.67 1.65 -12.52
C GLY A 42 -5.46 2.58 -12.46
N GLY A 43 -4.46 2.30 -11.61
CA GLY A 43 -3.25 3.13 -11.47
C GLY A 43 -3.51 4.52 -10.87
N VAL A 44 -4.71 4.78 -10.36
CA VAL A 44 -5.08 6.03 -9.72
C VAL A 44 -4.87 5.89 -8.21
N LEU A 45 -4.22 6.88 -7.62
CA LEU A 45 -4.00 6.97 -6.19
C LEU A 45 -4.28 8.40 -5.72
N PRO A 46 -5.22 8.61 -4.80
CA PRO A 46 -5.44 9.92 -4.20
C PRO A 46 -4.16 10.43 -3.52
N THR A 47 -3.88 11.73 -3.67
CA THR A 47 -2.71 12.38 -3.06
C THR A 47 -2.66 12.21 -1.53
N ALA A 48 -3.81 12.21 -0.86
CA ALA A 48 -3.90 11.95 0.58
C ALA A 48 -3.41 10.53 0.93
N ALA A 49 -3.81 9.52 0.16
CA ALA A 49 -3.37 8.14 0.36
C ALA A 49 -1.86 7.98 0.06
N LEU A 50 -1.35 8.67 -0.98
CA LEU A 50 0.09 8.71 -1.25
C LEU A 50 0.88 9.35 -0.09
N ALA A 51 0.38 10.46 0.46
CA ALA A 51 1.01 11.13 1.59
C ALA A 51 0.99 10.24 2.85
N ALA A 52 -0.13 9.57 3.12
CA ALA A 52 -0.24 8.61 4.22
C ALA A 52 0.77 7.47 4.08
N MET A 53 0.82 6.82 2.91
CA MET A 53 1.80 5.75 2.64
C MET A 53 3.24 6.25 2.76
N SER A 54 3.55 7.46 2.31
CA SER A 54 4.88 8.04 2.46
C SER A 54 5.24 8.28 3.93
N GLY A 55 4.28 8.72 4.74
CA GLY A 55 4.43 8.82 6.19
C GLY A 55 4.71 7.45 6.83
N VAL A 56 4.03 6.40 6.39
CA VAL A 56 4.27 5.03 6.86
C VAL A 56 5.66 4.53 6.49
N ALA A 57 6.08 4.69 5.23
CA ALA A 57 7.41 4.29 4.78
C ALA A 57 8.51 4.99 5.61
N ARG A 58 8.33 6.29 5.89
CA ARG A 58 9.26 7.08 6.72
C ARG A 58 9.30 6.68 8.19
N ARG A 59 8.16 6.28 8.75
CA ARG A 59 8.07 5.98 10.18
C ARG A 59 8.43 4.54 10.50
N TYR A 60 8.10 3.61 9.61
CA TYR A 60 8.15 2.18 9.89
C TYR A 60 8.96 1.38 8.88
N GLY A 61 9.27 1.93 7.70
CA GLY A 61 9.98 1.24 6.63
C GLY A 61 11.37 1.83 6.38
N ASP A 62 11.84 1.63 5.15
CA ASP A 62 13.13 2.13 4.64
C ASP A 62 13.10 3.63 4.28
N GLY A 63 11.95 4.28 4.39
CA GLY A 63 11.76 5.69 4.08
C GLY A 63 11.15 5.98 2.70
N ASP A 64 11.14 4.99 1.81
CA ASP A 64 10.79 5.18 0.40
C ASP A 64 9.55 4.41 -0.03
N LEU A 65 8.83 4.96 -1.01
CA LEU A 65 7.77 4.26 -1.72
C LEU A 65 8.29 3.78 -3.07
N HIS A 66 8.29 2.45 -3.26
CA HIS A 66 8.83 1.84 -4.46
C HIS A 66 7.71 1.63 -5.49
N LEU A 67 7.78 2.31 -6.63
CA LEU A 67 6.86 2.11 -7.74
C LEU A 67 7.34 0.95 -8.62
N THR A 68 6.46 -0.02 -8.88
CA THR A 68 6.75 -1.14 -9.78
C THR A 68 6.39 -0.81 -11.23
N SER A 69 6.98 -1.55 -12.18
CA SER A 69 6.67 -1.45 -13.61
C SER A 69 5.19 -1.67 -13.98
N ARG A 70 4.40 -2.25 -13.07
CA ARG A 70 2.95 -2.45 -13.21
C ARG A 70 2.13 -1.42 -12.43
N ALA A 71 2.70 -0.26 -12.11
CA ALA A 71 2.06 0.81 -11.36
C ALA A 71 1.46 0.38 -10.00
N ASN A 72 2.09 -0.60 -9.33
CA ASN A 72 1.80 -0.91 -7.93
C ASN A 72 2.85 -0.28 -7.03
N LEU A 73 2.49 0.03 -5.80
CA LEU A 73 3.41 0.52 -4.79
C LEU A 73 3.89 -0.61 -3.88
N GLN A 74 5.14 -0.50 -3.42
CA GLN A 74 5.74 -1.40 -2.45
C GLN A 74 6.31 -0.60 -1.29
N LEU A 75 6.05 -1.08 -0.08
CA LEU A 75 6.69 -0.66 1.15
C LEU A 75 7.61 -1.79 1.61
N ARG A 76 8.81 -1.42 2.08
CA ARG A 76 9.87 -2.35 2.49
C ARG A 76 10.34 -2.04 3.91
N ALA A 77 11.13 -2.97 4.45
CA ALA A 77 11.67 -2.90 5.80
C ALA A 77 10.63 -2.63 6.90
N LEU A 78 9.37 -3.03 6.69
CA LEU A 78 8.32 -2.82 7.68
C LEU A 78 8.52 -3.76 8.88
N PRO A 79 8.12 -3.38 10.10
CA PRO A 79 8.18 -4.26 11.26
C PRO A 79 7.27 -5.48 11.02
N LEU A 80 7.76 -6.66 11.37
CA LEU A 80 7.02 -7.91 11.30
C LEU A 80 6.87 -8.48 12.71
N HIS A 81 5.65 -8.64 13.19
CA HIS A 81 5.32 -9.26 14.48
C HIS A 81 4.33 -10.39 14.26
N ASP A 82 4.65 -11.59 14.75
CA ASP A 82 3.82 -12.80 14.63
C ASP A 82 3.35 -13.10 13.18
N GLY A 83 4.18 -12.78 12.19
CA GLY A 83 3.88 -12.99 10.77
C GLY A 83 2.97 -11.93 10.13
N GLY A 84 2.65 -10.85 10.83
CA GLY A 84 1.88 -9.71 10.32
C GLY A 84 2.60 -8.37 10.52
N VAL A 85 2.11 -7.32 9.86
CA VAL A 85 2.51 -5.94 10.17
C VAL A 85 1.67 -5.45 11.37
N PRO A 86 2.25 -4.65 12.28
CA PRO A 86 1.51 -4.09 13.42
C PRO A 86 0.23 -3.36 13.01
N GLY A 87 -0.80 -3.42 13.85
CA GLY A 87 -2.05 -2.69 13.64
C GLY A 87 -1.84 -1.18 13.39
N ALA A 88 -0.88 -0.57 14.08
CA ALA A 88 -0.50 0.83 13.85
C ALA A 88 -0.04 1.14 12.41
N VAL A 89 0.56 0.17 11.70
CA VAL A 89 0.92 0.29 10.29
C VAL A 89 -0.32 0.18 9.41
N VAL A 90 -1.26 -0.71 9.76
CA VAL A 90 -2.53 -0.88 9.05
C VAL A 90 -3.40 0.38 9.19
N ASP A 91 -3.55 0.90 10.41
CA ASP A 91 -4.34 2.09 10.73
C ASP A 91 -3.77 3.35 10.07
N ALA A 92 -2.46 3.39 9.79
CA ALA A 92 -1.82 4.53 9.14
C ALA A 92 -1.97 4.52 7.61
N VAL A 93 -2.41 3.41 7.00
CA VAL A 93 -2.64 3.27 5.55
C VAL A 93 -4.15 3.24 5.20
N ALA A 94 -5.01 2.90 6.16
CA ALA A 94 -6.48 2.89 6.02
C ALA A 94 -7.06 4.32 5.98
#